data_AF-A0A943WN60-F1
#
_entry.id   AF-A0A943WN60-F1
#
_cell.length_a   1.000
_cell.length_b   1.000
_cell.length_c   1.000
_cell.angle_alpha   90.00
_cell.angle_beta   90.00
_cell.angle_gamma   90.00
#
_symmetry.space_group_name_H-M   'P 1'
#
loop_
_entity.id
_entity.type
_entity.pdbx_description
1 polymer ?
#
loop_
_entity_poly.entity_id
_entity_poly.type
_entity_poly.pdbx_seq_one_letter_code
_entity_poly.pdbx_strand_id
1 'polypeptide(L)'
;MKNSKISNTQLQAIVFLEMIGMEAMILPKIAGNIYTILIMSIFTAFYSLIAGWLFNKFSYVDLHGIAGKILQFLFSIKIAIVLGLALYIFSFFIKETILDNSKLWTIGIILLFGAMYCAVSGIETVGRTAEILLPFVAIPLIFAVCVGIKKIDLENYNILFENKDLWRGLMLSLNVTAIESIVLGKDYVNKSHLKIKIPKSIVLGLLFIIGVTSVAYGVYGDIDYNLQNFPTLEIIYTSGVFSFFQRQEEIFVCLWIFATVLYLSSHLFFSQDLFSKSMGLKKEIATILIAVFVYIISFVPDNFNQALTEFCYVNVYGSILFVLAVPLFVGRYLK
;
A
#
# COMPACT_ATOMS: atom_id res chain seq x y z
N MET A 1 -17.65 -13.81 -18.82
CA MET A 1 -17.61 -14.77 -17.69
C MET A 1 -17.93 -14.02 -16.40
N LYS A 2 -19.02 -14.38 -15.72
CA LYS A 2 -19.41 -13.82 -14.41
C LYS A 2 -18.95 -14.79 -13.31
N ASN A 3 -17.74 -14.60 -12.84
CA ASN A 3 -17.46 -14.67 -11.42
C ASN A 3 -16.51 -13.51 -11.16
N SER A 4 -16.85 -12.69 -10.18
CA SER A 4 -16.06 -11.53 -9.74
C SER A 4 -15.72 -11.76 -8.28
N LYS A 5 -15.21 -12.95 -8.00
CA LYS A 5 -15.04 -13.41 -6.63
C LYS A 5 -13.65 -14.00 -6.41
N ILE A 6 -13.03 -13.58 -5.32
CA ILE A 6 -11.73 -14.05 -4.87
C ILE A 6 -11.86 -14.89 -3.61
N SER A 7 -10.86 -15.72 -3.35
CA SER A 7 -10.73 -16.41 -2.07
C SER A 7 -10.25 -15.44 -0.97
N ASN A 8 -10.47 -15.81 0.29
CA ASN A 8 -9.90 -15.05 1.41
C ASN A 8 -8.36 -15.04 1.38
N THR A 9 -7.75 -16.13 0.89
CA THR A 9 -6.29 -16.23 0.71
C THR A 9 -5.80 -15.23 -0.34
N GLN A 10 -6.51 -15.08 -1.45
CA GLN A 10 -6.19 -14.10 -2.50
C GLN A 10 -6.30 -12.67 -1.99
N LEU A 11 -7.34 -12.34 -1.22
CA LEU A 11 -7.43 -11.03 -0.58
C LEU A 11 -6.26 -10.80 0.41
N GLN A 12 -5.91 -11.80 1.21
CA GLN A 12 -4.77 -11.70 2.12
C GLN A 12 -3.44 -11.53 1.38
N ALA A 13 -3.26 -12.19 0.23
CA ALA A 13 -2.08 -12.04 -0.60
C ALA A 13 -1.98 -10.62 -1.17
N ILE A 14 -3.08 -10.05 -1.69
CA ILE A 14 -3.14 -8.65 -2.15
C ILE A 14 -2.71 -7.73 -1.02
N VAL A 15 -3.38 -7.81 0.13
CA VAL A 15 -3.15 -6.91 1.28
C VAL A 15 -1.71 -7.01 1.76
N PHE A 16 -1.18 -8.22 1.91
CA PHE A 16 0.20 -8.39 2.39
C PHE A 16 1.24 -7.85 1.39
N LEU A 17 1.03 -8.05 0.09
CA LEU A 17 1.91 -7.50 -0.95
C LEU A 17 1.83 -5.97 -1.04
N GLU A 18 0.66 -5.37 -0.76
CA GLU A 18 0.53 -3.91 -0.65
C GLU A 18 1.32 -3.37 0.54
N MET A 19 1.26 -4.06 1.69
CA MET A 19 2.02 -3.68 2.88
C MET A 19 3.53 -3.78 2.64
N ILE A 20 3.99 -4.85 1.99
CA ILE A 20 5.41 -4.98 1.65
C ILE A 20 5.82 -3.99 0.56
N GLY A 21 5.00 -3.82 -0.49
CA GLY A 21 5.34 -3.02 -1.65
C GLY A 21 5.35 -1.52 -1.39
N MET A 22 4.23 -0.99 -0.88
CA MET A 22 4.07 0.46 -0.69
C MET A 22 4.43 0.88 0.74
N GLU A 23 3.85 0.21 1.73
CA GLU A 23 3.91 0.68 3.12
C GLU A 23 5.31 0.48 3.72
N ALA A 24 5.96 -0.67 3.49
CA ALA A 24 7.32 -0.91 3.93
C ALA A 24 8.35 -0.05 3.20
N MET A 25 8.04 0.49 2.02
CA MET A 25 8.94 1.40 1.31
C MET A 25 8.89 2.82 1.92
N ILE A 26 7.69 3.28 2.28
CA ILE A 26 7.45 4.68 2.62
C ILE A 26 7.38 4.92 4.13
N LEU A 27 6.62 4.10 4.86
CA LEU A 27 6.31 4.37 6.27
C LEU A 27 7.56 4.43 7.14
N PRO A 28 8.62 3.60 6.94
CA PRO A 28 9.85 3.74 7.71
C PRO A 28 10.50 5.12 7.54
N LYS A 29 10.62 5.62 6.30
CA LYS A 29 11.14 6.96 6.00
C LYS A 29 10.34 8.07 6.66
N ILE A 30 9.01 7.99 6.61
CA ILE A 30 8.14 9.03 7.19
C ILE A 30 8.04 8.89 8.71
N ALA A 31 8.24 7.71 9.28
CA ALA A 31 8.30 7.55 10.73
C ALA A 31 9.59 8.15 11.29
N GLY A 32 10.72 7.89 10.63
CA GLY A 32 12.02 8.43 11.04
C GLY A 32 12.45 7.98 12.43
N ASN A 33 11.84 6.93 12.99
CA ASN A 33 12.32 6.14 14.14
C ASN A 33 11.44 4.89 14.34
N ILE A 34 12.02 3.90 15.04
CA ILE A 34 11.35 2.64 15.35
C ILE A 34 10.14 2.80 16.30
N TYR A 35 10.16 3.72 17.26
CA TYR A 35 9.05 3.91 18.20
C TYR A 35 7.78 4.41 17.53
N THR A 36 7.93 5.36 16.61
CA THR A 36 6.84 5.86 15.78
C THR A 36 6.25 4.72 14.94
N ILE A 37 7.06 3.80 14.40
CA ILE A 37 6.56 2.58 13.72
C ILE A 37 5.84 1.63 14.68
N LEU A 38 6.32 1.45 15.91
CA LEU A 38 5.64 0.62 16.92
C LEU A 38 4.28 1.20 17.31
N ILE A 39 4.23 2.51 17.59
CA ILE A 39 2.99 3.25 17.89
C ILE A 39 2.03 3.15 16.70
N MET A 40 2.52 3.41 15.48
CA MET A 40 1.77 3.26 14.23
C MET A 40 1.20 1.84 14.10
N SER A 41 1.98 0.80 14.39
CA SER A 41 1.54 -0.59 14.29
C SER A 41 0.40 -0.91 15.26
N ILE A 42 0.49 -0.42 16.50
CA ILE A 42 -0.58 -0.56 17.50
C ILE A 42 -1.86 0.14 17.00
N PHE A 43 -1.77 1.40 16.57
CA PHE A 43 -2.92 2.13 16.08
C PHE A 43 -3.48 1.54 14.77
N THR A 44 -2.65 0.97 13.90
CA THR A 44 -3.08 0.30 12.67
C THR A 44 -3.87 -0.96 13.00
N ALA A 45 -3.44 -1.73 14.00
CA ALA A 45 -4.19 -2.88 14.49
C ALA A 45 -5.59 -2.47 14.99
N PHE A 46 -5.68 -1.40 15.79
CA PHE A 46 -6.97 -0.85 16.24
C PHE A 46 -7.82 -0.31 15.08
N TYR A 47 -7.21 0.47 14.18
CA TYR A 47 -7.88 1.02 13.01
C TYR A 47 -8.48 -0.08 12.13
N SER A 48 -7.74 -1.17 11.89
CA SER A 48 -8.22 -2.33 11.13
C SER A 48 -9.43 -3.01 11.78
N LEU A 49 -9.48 -3.10 13.11
CA LEU A 49 -10.63 -3.65 13.85
C LEU A 49 -11.86 -2.76 13.71
N ILE A 50 -11.68 -1.45 13.87
CA ILE A 50 -12.76 -0.46 13.76
C ILE A 50 -13.31 -0.46 12.33
N ALA A 51 -12.43 -0.41 11.33
CA ALA A 51 -12.80 -0.48 9.92
C ALA A 51 -13.56 -1.79 9.62
N GLY A 52 -13.05 -2.94 10.05
CA GLY A 52 -13.73 -4.23 9.89
C GLY A 52 -15.12 -4.27 10.53
N TRP A 53 -15.30 -3.67 11.72
CA TRP A 53 -16.61 -3.58 12.37
C TRP A 53 -17.58 -2.68 11.61
N LEU A 54 -17.14 -1.51 11.14
CA LEU A 54 -17.93 -0.57 10.37
C LEU A 54 -18.41 -1.18 9.05
N PHE A 55 -17.49 -1.78 8.32
CA PHE A 55 -17.74 -2.32 6.98
C PHE A 55 -18.41 -3.70 6.97
N ASN A 56 -18.55 -4.35 8.13
CA ASN A 56 -19.47 -5.47 8.25
C ASN A 56 -20.94 -5.05 8.18
N LYS A 57 -21.25 -3.76 8.38
CA LYS A 57 -22.60 -3.20 8.32
C LYS A 57 -22.83 -2.29 7.12
N PHE A 58 -21.78 -2.01 6.35
CA PHE A 58 -21.78 -1.02 5.28
C PHE A 58 -20.96 -1.51 4.08
N SER A 59 -21.40 -1.19 2.88
CA SER A 59 -20.66 -1.45 1.65
C SER A 59 -20.80 -0.27 0.71
N TYR A 60 -19.69 0.22 0.16
CA TYR A 60 -19.72 1.20 -0.92
C TYR A 60 -20.21 0.59 -2.24
N VAL A 61 -19.95 -0.71 -2.45
CA VAL A 61 -20.31 -1.45 -3.66
C VAL A 61 -21.83 -1.54 -3.82
N ASP A 62 -22.56 -1.66 -2.70
CA ASP A 62 -24.00 -1.86 -2.67
C ASP A 62 -24.79 -0.54 -2.48
N LEU A 63 -24.14 0.63 -2.53
CA LEU A 63 -24.85 1.90 -2.41
C LEU A 63 -25.71 2.19 -3.66
N HIS A 64 -26.92 2.69 -3.39
CA HIS A 64 -27.90 3.08 -4.41
C HIS A 64 -28.36 4.54 -4.24
N GLY A 65 -29.04 5.06 -5.26
CA GLY A 65 -29.54 6.44 -5.27
C GLY A 65 -28.46 7.50 -5.51
N ILE A 66 -28.88 8.77 -5.55
CA ILE A 66 -28.00 9.91 -5.88
C ILE A 66 -26.88 10.07 -4.84
N ALA A 67 -27.22 10.01 -3.54
CA ALA A 67 -26.24 10.11 -2.46
C ALA A 67 -25.20 8.97 -2.52
N GLY A 68 -25.64 7.75 -2.80
CA GLY A 68 -24.75 6.59 -2.98
C GLY A 68 -23.77 6.78 -4.13
N LYS A 69 -24.26 7.25 -5.28
CA LYS A 69 -23.41 7.56 -6.45
C LYS A 69 -22.38 8.64 -6.16
N ILE A 70 -22.77 9.71 -5.44
CA ILE A 70 -21.84 10.78 -5.05
C ILE A 70 -20.73 10.22 -4.15
N LEU A 71 -21.07 9.41 -3.14
CA LEU A 71 -20.08 8.82 -2.25
C LEU A 71 -19.13 7.85 -2.98
N GLN A 72 -19.66 7.01 -3.88
CA GLN A 72 -18.86 6.13 -4.73
C GLN A 72 -17.90 6.93 -5.62
N PHE A 73 -18.38 8.01 -6.24
CA PHE A 73 -17.55 8.89 -7.06
C PHE A 73 -16.43 9.54 -6.24
N LEU A 74 -16.77 10.17 -5.12
CA LEU A 74 -15.78 10.87 -4.29
C LEU A 74 -14.71 9.91 -3.74
N PHE A 75 -15.11 8.70 -3.32
CA PHE A 75 -14.14 7.72 -2.85
C PHE A 75 -13.26 7.18 -4.00
N SER A 76 -13.86 6.96 -5.18
CA SER A 76 -13.10 6.60 -6.39
C SER A 76 -12.03 7.64 -6.73
N ILE A 77 -12.38 8.94 -6.71
CA ILE A 77 -11.44 10.03 -6.96
C ILE A 77 -10.35 10.09 -5.88
N LYS A 78 -10.69 9.90 -4.60
CA LYS A 78 -9.69 9.81 -3.53
C LYS A 78 -8.67 8.70 -3.81
N ILE A 79 -9.13 7.50 -4.16
CA ILE A 79 -8.24 6.37 -4.47
C ILE A 79 -7.39 6.70 -5.71
N ALA A 80 -7.97 7.34 -6.72
CA ALA A 80 -7.26 7.74 -7.93
C ALA A 80 -6.17 8.79 -7.69
N ILE A 81 -6.40 9.75 -6.78
CA ILE A 81 -5.36 10.71 -6.36
C ILE A 81 -4.21 9.98 -5.68
N VAL A 82 -4.51 9.09 -4.72
CA VAL A 82 -3.52 8.28 -4.01
C VAL A 82 -2.70 7.42 -4.98
N LEU A 83 -3.36 6.80 -5.96
CA LEU A 83 -2.72 6.05 -7.04
C LEU A 83 -1.76 6.91 -7.87
N GLY A 84 -2.13 8.14 -8.22
CA GLY A 84 -1.26 9.05 -8.99
C GLY A 84 0.00 9.42 -8.21
N LEU A 85 -0.15 9.72 -6.92
CA LEU A 85 0.98 9.99 -6.03
C LEU A 85 1.86 8.75 -5.83
N ALA A 86 1.25 7.58 -5.64
CA ALA A 86 1.96 6.31 -5.57
C ALA A 86 2.73 6.01 -6.87
N LEU A 87 2.12 6.28 -8.03
CA LEU A 87 2.77 6.11 -9.34
C LEU A 87 4.02 6.97 -9.46
N TYR A 88 3.96 8.23 -9.00
CA TYR A 88 5.14 9.10 -8.96
C TYR A 88 6.22 8.54 -8.04
N ILE A 89 5.86 8.19 -6.80
CA ILE A 89 6.79 7.64 -5.79
C ILE A 89 7.50 6.39 -6.33
N PHE A 90 6.76 5.46 -6.93
CA PHE A 90 7.34 4.25 -7.51
C PHE A 90 8.17 4.52 -8.76
N SER A 91 7.76 5.47 -9.60
CA SER A 91 8.56 5.86 -10.77
C SER A 91 9.89 6.49 -10.35
N PHE A 92 9.87 7.31 -9.30
CA PHE A 92 11.06 7.90 -8.69
C PHE A 92 11.97 6.82 -8.10
N PHE A 93 11.41 5.90 -7.34
CA PHE A 93 12.13 4.73 -6.82
C PHE A 93 12.87 3.96 -7.92
N ILE A 94 12.16 3.50 -8.95
CA ILE A 94 12.79 2.71 -10.04
C ILE A 94 13.87 3.52 -10.76
N LYS A 95 13.64 4.82 -10.97
CA LYS A 95 14.62 5.70 -11.59
C LYS A 95 15.90 5.77 -10.77
N GLU A 96 15.80 6.06 -9.47
CA GLU A 96 16.97 6.21 -8.60
C GLU A 96 17.72 4.88 -8.39
N THR A 97 17.02 3.76 -8.49
CA THR A 97 17.60 2.44 -8.16
C THR A 97 18.15 1.67 -9.36
N ILE A 98 17.51 1.73 -10.53
CA ILE A 98 17.91 0.94 -11.71
C ILE A 98 18.01 1.79 -12.99
N LEU A 99 17.09 2.73 -13.18
CA LEU A 99 16.90 3.42 -14.46
C LEU A 99 17.25 4.91 -14.37
N ASP A 100 18.44 5.22 -13.88
CA ASP A 100 18.96 6.58 -13.61
C ASP A 100 18.81 7.55 -14.80
N ASN A 101 19.07 7.05 -16.00
CA ASN A 101 19.02 7.80 -17.26
C ASN A 101 17.61 7.93 -17.86
N SER A 102 16.61 7.27 -17.28
CA SER A 102 15.24 7.27 -17.80
C SER A 102 14.41 8.44 -17.25
N LYS A 103 13.44 8.88 -18.05
CA LYS A 103 12.50 9.93 -17.63
C LYS A 103 11.40 9.31 -16.76
N LEU A 104 11.05 9.99 -15.66
CA LEU A 104 10.01 9.52 -14.71
C LEU A 104 8.69 9.18 -15.40
N TRP A 105 8.26 10.00 -16.35
CA TRP A 105 7.00 9.80 -17.08
C TRP A 105 6.97 8.53 -17.92
N THR A 106 8.14 8.07 -18.41
CA THR A 106 8.27 6.83 -19.18
C THR A 106 8.14 5.61 -18.27
N ILE A 107 8.73 5.67 -17.07
CA ILE A 107 8.59 4.61 -16.07
C ILE A 107 7.13 4.53 -15.62
N GLY A 108 6.53 5.68 -15.29
CA GLY A 108 5.14 5.76 -14.84
C GLY A 108 4.14 5.19 -15.84
N ILE A 109 4.28 5.48 -17.14
CA ILE A 109 3.34 4.94 -18.14
C ILE A 109 3.47 3.42 -18.29
N ILE A 110 4.68 2.85 -18.18
CA ILE A 110 4.91 1.40 -18.25
C ILE A 110 4.27 0.70 -17.04
N LEU A 111 4.50 1.22 -15.83
CA LEU A 111 3.88 0.70 -14.60
C LEU A 111 2.35 0.76 -14.69
N LEU A 112 1.81 1.87 -15.18
CA LEU A 112 0.37 2.06 -15.30
C LEU A 112 -0.25 1.12 -16.34
N PHE A 113 0.40 0.86 -17.47
CA PHE A 113 -0.08 -0.14 -18.43
C PHE A 113 -0.13 -1.55 -17.83
N GLY A 114 0.91 -1.95 -17.08
CA GLY A 114 0.91 -3.20 -16.34
C GLY A 114 -0.27 -3.29 -15.36
N ALA A 115 -0.52 -2.21 -14.62
CA ALA A 115 -1.62 -2.14 -13.68
C ALA A 115 -3.00 -2.19 -14.35
N MET A 116 -3.18 -1.46 -15.46
CA MET A 116 -4.41 -1.45 -16.25
C MET A 116 -4.77 -2.83 -16.78
N TYR A 117 -3.79 -3.57 -17.31
CA TYR A 117 -4.01 -4.92 -17.84
C TYR A 117 -4.62 -5.84 -16.78
N CYS A 118 -4.06 -5.84 -15.58
CA CYS A 118 -4.57 -6.61 -14.44
C CYS A 118 -5.95 -6.11 -13.98
N ALA A 119 -6.13 -4.79 -13.87
CA ALA A 119 -7.37 -4.20 -13.37
C ALA A 119 -8.58 -4.42 -14.31
N VAL A 120 -8.38 -4.30 -15.63
CA VAL A 120 -9.43 -4.57 -16.64
C VAL A 120 -9.84 -6.04 -16.62
N SER A 121 -8.88 -6.94 -16.40
CA SER A 121 -9.11 -8.38 -16.28
C SER A 121 -9.85 -8.78 -14.99
N GLY A 122 -10.13 -7.81 -14.11
CA GLY A 122 -10.95 -7.96 -12.91
C GLY A 122 -10.18 -8.45 -11.68
N ILE A 123 -10.83 -8.34 -10.53
CA ILE A 123 -10.25 -8.67 -9.22
C ILE A 123 -9.74 -10.11 -9.10
N GLU A 124 -10.32 -11.06 -9.84
CA GLU A 124 -9.83 -12.45 -9.85
C GLU A 124 -8.43 -12.55 -10.40
N THR A 125 -8.13 -11.80 -11.45
CA THR A 125 -6.80 -11.74 -12.05
C THR A 125 -5.81 -11.13 -11.08
N VAL A 126 -6.19 -10.02 -10.42
CA VAL A 126 -5.37 -9.39 -9.37
C VAL A 126 -5.10 -10.36 -8.21
N GLY A 127 -6.13 -11.04 -7.72
CA GLY A 127 -6.03 -11.99 -6.61
C GLY A 127 -5.15 -13.21 -6.92
N ARG A 128 -5.33 -13.83 -8.09
CA ARG A 128 -4.49 -14.96 -8.54
C ARG A 128 -3.04 -14.53 -8.75
N THR A 129 -2.84 -13.36 -9.34
CA THR A 129 -1.49 -12.83 -9.59
C THR A 129 -0.79 -12.52 -8.26
N ALA A 130 -1.50 -11.95 -7.29
CA ALA A 130 -1.00 -11.74 -5.93
C ALA A 130 -0.64 -13.05 -5.23
N GLU A 131 -1.51 -14.06 -5.29
CA GLU A 131 -1.25 -15.37 -4.69
C GLU A 131 -0.02 -16.08 -5.30
N ILE A 132 0.15 -15.98 -6.62
CA ILE A 132 1.32 -16.52 -7.32
C ILE A 132 2.60 -15.76 -6.95
N LEU A 133 2.56 -14.44 -6.92
CA LEU A 133 3.73 -13.59 -6.65
C LEU A 133 4.12 -13.58 -5.17
N LEU A 134 3.19 -13.85 -4.26
CA LEU A 134 3.40 -13.81 -2.81
C LEU A 134 4.69 -14.52 -2.35
N PRO A 135 4.94 -15.81 -2.66
CA PRO A 135 6.17 -16.47 -2.23
C PRO A 135 7.43 -15.86 -2.85
N PHE A 136 7.37 -15.44 -4.11
CA PHE A 136 8.52 -14.87 -4.82
C PHE A 136 8.93 -13.50 -4.29
N VAL A 137 7.97 -12.70 -3.80
CA VAL A 137 8.26 -11.40 -3.19
C VAL A 137 8.57 -11.56 -1.70
N ALA A 138 7.73 -12.28 -0.96
CA ALA A 138 7.82 -12.34 0.50
C ALA A 138 9.05 -13.10 0.98
N ILE A 139 9.38 -14.26 0.40
CA ILE A 139 10.46 -15.12 0.89
C ILE A 139 11.82 -14.41 0.79
N PRO A 140 12.21 -13.84 -0.37
CA PRO A 140 13.50 -13.15 -0.45
C PRO A 140 13.57 -11.96 0.51
N LEU A 141 12.49 -11.20 0.65
CA LEU A 141 12.48 -10.02 1.52
C LEU A 141 12.56 -10.38 3.01
N ILE A 142 11.82 -11.40 3.45
CA ILE A 142 11.93 -11.92 4.82
C ILE A 142 13.36 -12.44 5.07
N PHE A 143 13.93 -13.14 4.08
CA PHE A 143 15.29 -13.64 4.18
C PHE A 143 16.32 -12.50 4.27
N ALA A 144 16.15 -11.42 3.51
CA ALA A 144 16.98 -10.23 3.60
C ALA A 144 16.95 -9.60 5.00
N VAL A 145 15.77 -9.48 5.60
CA VAL A 145 15.62 -9.04 6.99
C VAL A 145 16.36 -9.97 7.95
N CYS A 146 16.18 -11.30 7.82
CA CYS A 146 16.84 -12.28 8.69
C CYS A 146 18.37 -12.22 8.62
N VAL A 147 18.96 -11.98 7.44
CA VAL A 147 20.41 -11.81 7.31
C VAL A 147 20.85 -10.46 7.84
N GLY A 148 20.09 -9.40 7.57
CA GLY A 148 20.38 -8.05 8.06
C GLY A 148 20.44 -7.97 9.60
N ILE A 149 19.68 -8.80 10.32
CA ILE A 149 19.76 -8.91 11.79
C ILE A 149 21.20 -9.18 12.27
N LYS A 150 22.00 -9.94 11.51
CA LYS A 150 23.39 -10.26 11.89
C LYS A 150 24.34 -9.06 11.82
N LYS A 151 23.92 -7.98 11.16
CA LYS A 151 24.71 -6.74 10.98
C LYS A 151 24.29 -5.63 11.94
N ILE A 152 23.33 -5.90 12.82
CA ILE A 152 22.86 -4.92 13.79
C ILE A 152 23.98 -4.63 14.80
N ASP A 153 24.28 -3.34 14.97
CA ASP A 153 24.97 -2.82 16.13
C ASP A 153 23.91 -2.37 17.16
N LEU A 154 24.00 -2.90 18.38
CA LEU A 154 23.07 -2.54 19.45
C LEU A 154 23.30 -1.12 19.98
N GLU A 155 24.50 -0.55 19.80
CA GLU A 155 24.79 0.83 20.22
C GLU A 155 23.93 1.84 19.48
N ASN A 156 23.55 1.53 18.24
CA ASN A 156 22.65 2.35 17.43
C ASN A 156 21.24 2.51 18.03
N TYR A 157 20.86 1.65 18.98
CA TYR A 157 19.58 1.77 19.70
C TYR A 157 19.64 2.67 20.94
N ASN A 158 20.83 3.05 21.41
CA ASN A 158 20.99 3.80 22.66
C ASN A 158 20.44 5.24 22.59
N ILE A 159 20.35 5.82 21.39
CA ILE A 159 19.90 7.21 21.16
C ILE A 159 18.36 7.31 21.04
N LEU A 160 17.65 6.17 21.06
CA LEU A 160 16.24 6.14 20.65
C LEU A 160 15.23 6.72 21.67
N PHE A 161 15.66 7.10 22.88
CA PHE A 161 14.73 7.43 23.98
C PHE A 161 14.15 8.85 23.96
N GLU A 162 14.57 9.73 23.04
CA GLU A 162 14.25 11.16 23.14
C GLU A 162 12.95 11.59 22.43
N ASN A 163 12.46 10.87 21.40
CA ASN A 163 11.32 11.32 20.58
C ASN A 163 10.19 10.29 20.47
N LYS A 164 9.24 10.34 21.41
CA LYS A 164 7.99 9.53 21.38
C LYS A 164 6.83 10.34 20.84
N ASP A 165 6.81 10.62 19.54
CA ASP A 165 5.70 11.33 18.92
C ASP A 165 4.49 10.41 18.68
N LEU A 166 3.63 10.34 19.69
CA LEU A 166 2.37 9.58 19.66
C LEU A 166 1.46 10.06 18.53
N TRP A 167 1.42 11.36 18.27
CA TRP A 167 0.54 11.95 17.26
C TRP A 167 0.97 11.55 15.86
N ARG A 168 2.28 11.62 15.58
CA ARG A 168 2.83 11.14 14.30
C ARG A 168 2.55 9.66 14.09
N GLY A 169 2.73 8.81 15.11
CA GLY A 169 2.42 7.39 15.01
C GLY A 169 0.93 7.12 14.72
N LEU A 170 0.02 7.86 15.37
CA LEU A 170 -1.41 7.80 15.09
C LEU A 170 -1.73 8.24 13.64
N MET A 171 -1.20 9.38 13.18
CA MET A 171 -1.43 9.85 11.81
C MET A 171 -0.88 8.87 10.77
N LEU A 172 0.29 8.27 11.02
CA LEU A 172 0.85 7.25 10.14
C LEU A 172 -0.01 5.98 10.07
N SER A 173 -0.71 5.61 11.15
CA SER A 173 -1.60 4.45 11.11
C SER A 173 -2.76 4.61 10.12
N LEU A 174 -3.21 5.85 9.90
CA LEU A 174 -4.26 6.19 8.93
C LEU A 174 -3.74 6.19 7.49
N ASN A 175 -2.43 6.06 7.28
CA ASN A 175 -1.81 5.96 5.96
C ASN A 175 -1.69 4.54 5.41
N VAL A 176 -2.05 3.53 6.21
CA VAL A 176 -2.03 2.12 5.82
C VAL A 176 -3.18 1.85 4.83
N THR A 177 -2.90 2.04 3.54
CA THR A 177 -3.87 1.88 2.45
C THR A 177 -4.34 0.44 2.28
N ALA A 178 -3.57 -0.55 2.76
CA ALA A 178 -3.98 -1.95 2.71
C ALA A 178 -5.30 -2.23 3.46
N ILE A 179 -5.69 -1.36 4.40
CA ILE A 179 -6.98 -1.40 5.08
C ILE A 179 -8.14 -1.08 4.12
N GLU A 180 -7.93 -0.18 3.15
CA GLU A 180 -8.93 0.13 2.13
C GLU A 180 -9.20 -1.09 1.24
N SER A 181 -8.14 -1.82 0.86
CA SER A 181 -8.23 -3.06 0.10
C SER A 181 -8.99 -4.16 0.84
N ILE A 182 -8.83 -4.28 2.17
CA ILE A 182 -9.63 -5.22 2.98
C ILE A 182 -11.10 -4.84 2.92
N VAL A 183 -11.38 -3.56 3.17
CA VAL A 183 -12.71 -3.00 3.30
C VAL A 183 -13.50 -3.09 1.99
N LEU A 184 -12.87 -2.77 0.87
CA LEU A 184 -13.48 -2.85 -0.46
C LEU A 184 -13.46 -4.27 -1.01
N GLY A 185 -12.37 -5.01 -0.77
CA GLY A 185 -12.18 -6.39 -1.20
C GLY A 185 -13.17 -7.38 -0.57
N LYS A 186 -13.69 -7.08 0.63
CA LYS A 186 -14.65 -7.96 1.33
C LYS A 186 -15.87 -8.33 0.47
N ASP A 187 -16.36 -7.39 -0.34
CA ASP A 187 -17.57 -7.56 -1.15
C ASP A 187 -17.30 -8.49 -2.35
N TYR A 188 -16.03 -8.74 -2.66
CA TYR A 188 -15.56 -9.64 -3.70
C TYR A 188 -15.09 -10.99 -3.12
N VAL A 189 -15.09 -11.22 -1.81
CA VAL A 189 -14.74 -12.54 -1.26
C VAL A 189 -15.92 -13.51 -1.43
N ASN A 190 -15.64 -14.76 -1.81
CA ASN A 190 -16.63 -15.83 -1.84
C ASN A 190 -17.20 -16.06 -0.42
N LYS A 191 -18.53 -15.96 -0.28
CA LYS A 191 -19.28 -15.91 1.00
C LYS A 191 -18.69 -16.81 2.08
N SER A 192 -18.06 -16.17 3.05
CA SER A 192 -17.81 -16.71 4.39
C SER A 192 -17.63 -15.50 5.28
N HIS A 193 -18.52 -15.35 6.25
CA HIS A 193 -18.57 -14.24 7.20
C HIS A 193 -17.16 -13.84 7.64
N LEU A 194 -16.65 -12.71 7.12
CA LEU A 194 -15.44 -12.08 7.63
C LEU A 194 -15.76 -11.63 9.05
N LYS A 195 -15.56 -12.54 10.01
CA LYS A 195 -15.65 -12.25 11.44
C LYS A 195 -14.69 -11.09 11.69
N ILE A 196 -15.14 -10.11 12.47
CA ILE A 196 -14.35 -8.95 12.88
C ILE A 196 -13.11 -9.47 13.61
N LYS A 197 -12.01 -9.57 12.87
CA LYS A 197 -10.69 -10.00 13.33
C LYS A 197 -9.68 -9.22 12.51
N ILE A 198 -8.55 -8.88 13.11
CA ILE A 198 -7.42 -8.31 12.37
C ILE A 198 -7.03 -9.33 11.30
N PRO A 199 -7.02 -8.96 10.00
CA PRO A 199 -6.59 -9.87 8.96
C PRO A 199 -5.15 -10.31 9.20
N LYS A 200 -4.87 -11.60 9.00
CA LYS A 200 -3.51 -12.16 9.19
C LYS A 200 -2.48 -11.41 8.36
N SER A 201 -2.85 -10.97 7.16
CA SER A 201 -2.02 -10.15 6.28
C SER A 201 -1.60 -8.83 6.92
N ILE A 202 -2.49 -8.14 7.65
CA ILE A 202 -2.15 -6.89 8.37
C ILE A 202 -1.12 -7.16 9.45
N VAL A 203 -1.34 -8.20 10.27
CA VAL A 203 -0.40 -8.54 11.35
C VAL A 203 0.97 -8.89 10.78
N LEU A 204 1.02 -9.75 9.75
CA LEU A 204 2.27 -10.15 9.13
C LEU A 204 2.98 -8.97 8.45
N GLY A 205 2.25 -8.09 7.76
CA GLY A 205 2.85 -6.92 7.12
C GLY A 205 3.36 -5.90 8.14
N LEU A 206 2.65 -5.68 9.24
CA LEU A 206 3.14 -4.84 10.35
C LEU A 206 4.43 -5.43 10.96
N LEU A 207 4.46 -6.74 11.21
CA LEU A 207 5.67 -7.42 11.70
C LEU A 207 6.84 -7.28 10.72
N PHE A 208 6.57 -7.36 9.41
CA PHE A 208 7.57 -7.14 8.39
C PHE A 208 8.10 -5.69 8.41
N ILE A 209 7.22 -4.69 8.45
CA ILE A 209 7.60 -3.27 8.51
C ILE A 209 8.42 -2.98 9.78
N ILE A 210 8.02 -3.52 10.93
CA ILE A 210 8.79 -3.42 12.18
C ILE A 210 10.16 -4.08 11.99
N GLY A 211 10.22 -5.31 11.49
CA GLY A 211 11.47 -6.05 11.32
C GLY A 211 12.46 -5.33 10.40
N VAL A 212 11.99 -4.89 9.24
CA VAL A 212 12.74 -4.05 8.30
C VAL A 212 13.24 -2.78 8.99
N THR A 213 12.34 -2.01 9.62
CA THR A 213 12.72 -0.73 10.24
C THR A 213 13.77 -0.95 11.32
N SER A 214 13.58 -1.95 12.19
CA SER A 214 14.55 -2.32 13.23
C SER A 214 15.91 -2.65 12.63
N VAL A 215 15.96 -3.51 11.63
CA VAL A 215 17.24 -3.90 11.01
C VAL A 215 17.93 -2.68 10.39
N ALA A 216 17.21 -1.86 9.62
CA ALA A 216 17.79 -0.63 9.05
C ALA A 216 18.33 0.30 10.15
N TYR A 217 17.56 0.54 11.21
CA TYR A 217 18.02 1.34 12.35
C TYR A 217 19.25 0.77 13.04
N GLY A 218 19.26 -0.53 13.28
CA GLY A 218 20.37 -1.20 13.94
C GLY A 218 21.65 -1.22 13.11
N VAL A 219 21.54 -1.19 11.77
CA VAL A 219 22.71 -1.17 10.87
C VAL A 219 23.27 0.24 10.70
N TYR A 220 22.42 1.25 10.50
CA TYR A 220 22.87 2.60 10.13
C TYR A 220 22.91 3.60 11.29
N GLY A 221 22.20 3.35 12.39
CA GLY A 221 21.96 4.39 13.40
C GLY A 221 21.05 5.51 12.90
N ASP A 222 20.74 6.47 13.76
CA ASP A 222 19.66 7.44 13.50
C ASP A 222 19.97 8.46 12.39
N ILE A 223 21.20 8.98 12.35
CA ILE A 223 21.59 10.01 11.39
C ILE A 223 21.58 9.45 9.96
N ASP A 224 22.32 8.36 9.73
CA ASP A 224 22.46 7.79 8.40
C ASP A 224 21.15 7.18 7.91
N TYR A 225 20.33 6.62 8.81
CA TYR A 225 18.99 6.13 8.48
C TYR A 225 18.09 7.24 7.90
N ASN A 226 18.06 8.40 8.55
CA ASN A 226 17.18 9.50 8.15
C ASN A 226 17.63 10.15 6.83
N LEU A 227 18.88 9.96 6.42
CA LEU A 227 19.39 10.39 5.12
C LEU A 227 18.94 9.48 3.98
N GLN A 228 18.62 8.20 4.24
CA GLN A 228 18.20 7.26 3.19
C GLN A 228 16.80 7.57 2.67
N ASN A 229 16.63 7.62 1.34
CA ASN A 229 15.29 7.76 0.74
C ASN A 229 14.48 6.47 0.83
N PHE A 230 15.16 5.32 0.78
CA PHE A 230 14.56 3.99 0.82
C PHE A 230 15.25 3.09 1.85
N PRO A 231 15.06 3.33 3.17
CA PRO A 231 15.77 2.59 4.22
C PRO A 231 15.59 1.07 4.15
N THR A 232 14.49 0.61 3.56
CA THR A 232 14.20 -0.82 3.39
C THR A 232 15.05 -1.49 2.32
N LEU A 233 15.37 -0.78 1.23
CA LEU A 233 16.29 -1.31 0.22
C LEU A 233 17.72 -1.39 0.75
N GLU A 234 18.10 -0.43 1.58
CA GLU A 234 19.43 -0.36 2.19
C GLU A 234 19.77 -1.61 3.00
N ILE A 235 18.77 -2.26 3.62
CA ILE A 235 18.94 -3.57 4.25
C ILE A 235 19.33 -4.63 3.23
N ILE A 236 18.69 -4.62 2.05
CA ILE A 236 18.96 -5.58 0.99
C ILE A 236 20.39 -5.40 0.49
N TYR A 237 20.79 -4.15 0.22
CA TYR A 237 22.16 -3.79 -0.18
C TYR A 237 23.19 -4.24 0.87
N THR A 238 22.96 -3.89 2.14
CA THR A 238 23.92 -4.20 3.20
C THR A 238 23.94 -5.66 3.57
N SER A 239 22.83 -6.39 3.47
CA SER A 239 22.77 -7.77 3.97
C SER A 239 23.71 -8.75 3.25
N GLY A 240 24.06 -8.52 1.98
CA GLY A 240 24.96 -9.38 1.21
C GLY A 240 24.49 -10.85 1.11
N VAL A 241 23.18 -11.05 1.26
CA VAL A 241 22.48 -12.33 1.49
C VAL A 241 22.85 -13.43 0.52
N PHE A 242 23.22 -13.09 -0.70
CA PHE A 242 23.80 -14.04 -1.62
C PHE A 242 25.02 -13.48 -2.36
N SER A 243 26.10 -13.22 -1.64
CA SER A 243 27.42 -12.91 -2.22
C SER A 243 27.90 -13.84 -3.36
N PHE A 244 27.24 -14.99 -3.57
CA PHE A 244 27.46 -15.88 -4.73
C PHE A 244 26.74 -15.47 -6.02
N PHE A 245 25.69 -14.63 -5.97
CA PHE A 245 25.06 -14.00 -7.14
C PHE A 245 25.59 -12.57 -7.28
N GLN A 246 26.04 -12.20 -8.48
CA GLN A 246 26.34 -10.81 -8.81
C GLN A 246 25.03 -10.02 -8.94
N ARG A 247 25.02 -8.75 -8.48
CA ARG A 247 23.90 -7.78 -8.68
C ARG A 247 22.54 -8.22 -8.14
N GLN A 248 22.55 -8.81 -6.94
CA GLN A 248 21.36 -9.33 -6.25
C GLN A 248 20.25 -8.31 -6.06
N GLU A 249 20.70 -7.09 -5.85
CA GLU A 249 19.97 -5.89 -5.53
C GLU A 249 18.91 -5.63 -6.63
N GLU A 250 19.29 -5.86 -7.88
CA GLU A 250 18.39 -5.75 -9.03
C GLU A 250 17.29 -6.80 -9.01
N ILE A 251 17.57 -8.02 -8.56
CA ILE A 251 16.55 -9.08 -8.44
C ILE A 251 15.50 -8.66 -7.42
N PHE A 252 15.93 -8.11 -6.29
CA PHE A 252 15.02 -7.61 -5.26
C PHE A 252 14.16 -6.46 -5.74
N VAL A 253 14.76 -5.51 -6.46
CA VAL A 253 14.01 -4.39 -7.02
C VAL A 253 13.05 -4.86 -8.11
N CYS A 254 13.41 -5.85 -8.93
CA CYS A 254 12.47 -6.49 -9.88
C CYS A 254 11.28 -7.13 -9.15
N LEU A 255 11.52 -7.86 -8.06
CA LEU A 255 10.47 -8.42 -7.21
C LEU A 255 9.59 -7.33 -6.59
N TRP A 256 10.19 -6.21 -6.20
CA TRP A 256 9.47 -5.05 -5.68
C TRP A 256 8.58 -4.41 -6.74
N ILE A 257 9.05 -4.29 -7.99
CA ILE A 257 8.27 -3.79 -9.12
C ILE A 257 7.00 -4.63 -9.30
N PHE A 258 7.05 -5.95 -9.12
CA PHE A 258 5.85 -6.78 -9.17
C PHE A 258 4.86 -6.46 -8.04
N ALA A 259 5.33 -6.25 -6.81
CA ALA A 259 4.49 -5.82 -5.70
C ALA A 259 3.86 -4.43 -5.95
N THR A 260 4.64 -3.51 -6.51
CA THR A 260 4.19 -2.18 -6.95
C THR A 260 3.09 -2.25 -8.01
N VAL A 261 3.30 -3.04 -9.07
CA VAL A 261 2.30 -3.19 -10.14
C VAL A 261 1.02 -3.81 -9.57
N LEU A 262 1.12 -4.77 -8.64
CA LEU A 262 -0.04 -5.31 -7.95
C LEU A 262 -0.78 -4.28 -7.09
N TYR A 263 -0.06 -3.46 -6.32
CA TYR A 263 -0.63 -2.35 -5.56
C TYR A 263 -1.41 -1.40 -6.46
N LEU A 264 -0.81 -0.99 -7.57
CA LEU A 264 -1.46 -0.13 -8.56
C LEU A 264 -2.67 -0.83 -9.18
N SER A 265 -2.57 -2.13 -9.47
CA SER A 265 -3.66 -2.92 -10.08
C SER A 265 -4.89 -3.03 -9.18
N SER A 266 -4.70 -3.34 -7.90
CA SER A 266 -5.79 -3.52 -6.94
C SER A 266 -6.53 -2.21 -6.68
N HIS A 267 -5.80 -1.14 -6.42
CA HIS A 267 -6.38 0.19 -6.17
C HIS A 267 -7.04 0.73 -7.44
N LEU A 268 -6.44 0.52 -8.62
CA LEU A 268 -7.05 0.91 -9.89
C LEU A 268 -8.36 0.15 -10.12
N PHE A 269 -8.39 -1.16 -9.81
CA PHE A 269 -9.62 -1.95 -9.85
C PHE A 269 -10.70 -1.40 -8.90
N PHE A 270 -10.35 -1.06 -7.67
CA PHE A 270 -11.33 -0.52 -6.72
C PHE A 270 -11.85 0.85 -7.15
N SER A 271 -10.94 1.74 -7.58
CA SER A 271 -11.32 3.06 -8.08
C SER A 271 -12.20 2.97 -9.33
N GLN A 272 -11.86 2.14 -10.32
CA GLN A 272 -12.65 1.99 -11.54
C GLN A 272 -14.01 1.33 -11.32
N ASP A 273 -14.13 0.39 -10.39
CA ASP A 273 -15.43 -0.23 -10.07
C ASP A 273 -16.39 0.77 -9.41
N LEU A 274 -15.91 1.54 -8.43
CA LEU A 274 -16.69 2.62 -7.80
C LEU A 274 -17.05 3.73 -8.80
N PHE A 275 -16.11 4.10 -9.68
CA PHE A 275 -16.36 5.09 -10.73
C PHE A 275 -17.42 4.63 -11.73
N SER A 276 -17.30 3.38 -12.20
CA SER A 276 -18.25 2.75 -13.12
C SER A 276 -19.67 2.74 -12.55
N LYS A 277 -19.82 2.40 -11.26
CA LYS A 277 -21.13 2.38 -10.58
C LYS A 277 -21.73 3.77 -10.38
N SER A 278 -20.91 4.74 -9.98
CA SER A 278 -21.38 6.12 -9.78
C SER A 278 -21.87 6.75 -11.08
N MET A 279 -21.13 6.57 -12.17
CA MET A 279 -21.40 7.20 -13.48
C MET A 279 -22.23 6.33 -14.43
N GLY A 280 -22.46 5.06 -14.12
CA GLY A 280 -23.15 4.12 -15.01
C GLY A 280 -22.33 3.75 -16.26
N LEU A 281 -20.99 3.84 -16.17
CA LEU A 281 -20.07 3.57 -17.28
C LEU A 281 -19.70 2.09 -17.36
N LYS A 282 -19.30 1.64 -18.55
CA LYS A 282 -18.62 0.33 -18.69
C LYS A 282 -17.28 0.35 -17.96
N LYS A 283 -16.88 -0.78 -17.39
CA LYS A 283 -15.65 -0.92 -16.59
C LYS A 283 -14.39 -0.57 -17.37
N GLU A 284 -14.34 -0.94 -18.64
CA GLU A 284 -13.21 -0.67 -19.53
C GLU A 284 -13.03 0.85 -19.74
N ILE A 285 -14.15 1.56 -19.95
CA ILE A 285 -14.14 3.04 -20.10
C ILE A 285 -13.74 3.70 -18.79
N ALA A 286 -14.33 3.25 -17.67
CA ALA A 286 -13.99 3.74 -16.34
C ALA A 286 -12.49 3.53 -16.02
N THR A 287 -11.92 2.39 -16.40
CA THR A 287 -10.50 2.10 -16.19
C THR A 287 -9.61 3.06 -16.98
N ILE A 288 -9.93 3.32 -18.25
CA ILE A 288 -9.17 4.27 -19.07
C ILE A 288 -9.24 5.68 -18.47
N LEU A 289 -10.43 6.15 -18.09
CA LEU A 289 -10.60 7.49 -17.52
C LEU A 289 -9.85 7.65 -16.19
N ILE A 290 -9.96 6.67 -15.29
CA ILE A 290 -9.21 6.69 -14.03
C ILE A 290 -7.71 6.58 -14.28
N ALA A 291 -7.25 5.73 -15.20
CA ALA A 291 -5.82 5.62 -15.51
C ALA A 291 -5.25 6.94 -16.08
N VAL A 292 -5.97 7.61 -16.99
CA VAL A 292 -5.57 8.92 -17.49
C VAL A 292 -5.49 9.94 -16.35
N PHE A 293 -6.49 9.95 -15.46
CA PHE A 293 -6.48 10.83 -14.30
C PHE A 293 -5.30 10.52 -13.35
N VAL A 294 -5.05 9.26 -13.03
CA VAL A 294 -3.90 8.80 -12.24
C VAL A 294 -2.58 9.26 -12.85
N TYR A 295 -2.44 9.12 -14.18
CA TYR A 295 -1.25 9.56 -14.89
C TYR A 295 -1.06 11.07 -14.77
N ILE A 296 -2.11 11.87 -14.95
CA ILE A 296 -2.06 13.33 -14.79
C ILE A 296 -1.66 13.71 -13.36
N ILE A 297 -2.26 13.09 -12.34
CA ILE A 297 -1.92 13.35 -10.93
C ILE A 297 -0.46 13.01 -10.64
N SER A 298 0.12 12.01 -11.31
CA SER A 298 1.53 11.68 -11.11
C SER A 298 2.51 12.79 -11.52
N PHE A 299 2.07 13.82 -12.26
CA PHE A 299 2.90 15.00 -12.59
C PHE A 299 2.72 16.18 -11.63
N VAL A 300 1.83 16.07 -10.65
CA VAL A 300 1.57 17.16 -9.69
C VAL A 300 2.76 17.38 -8.74
N PRO A 301 3.42 16.35 -8.19
CA PRO A 301 4.54 16.56 -7.30
C PRO A 301 5.81 16.98 -8.05
N ASP A 302 6.50 18.00 -7.56
CA ASP A 302 7.78 18.46 -8.13
C ASP A 302 8.97 17.59 -7.66
N ASN A 303 8.84 16.96 -6.49
CA ASN A 303 9.89 16.14 -5.89
C ASN A 303 9.32 15.01 -5.01
N PHE A 304 10.20 14.07 -4.65
CA PHE A 304 9.84 12.89 -3.84
C PHE A 304 9.22 13.24 -2.49
N ASN A 305 9.79 14.21 -1.77
CA ASN A 305 9.28 14.59 -0.44
C ASN A 305 7.87 15.20 -0.53
N GLN A 306 7.62 16.06 -1.52
CA GLN A 306 6.28 16.60 -1.77
C GLN A 306 5.28 15.48 -2.06
N ALA A 307 5.63 14.52 -2.92
CA ALA A 307 4.78 13.38 -3.22
C ALA A 307 4.44 12.55 -1.97
N LEU A 308 5.42 12.31 -1.09
CA LEU A 308 5.21 11.64 0.19
C LEU A 308 4.27 12.42 1.11
N THR A 309 4.49 13.73 1.23
CA THR A 309 3.66 14.61 2.07
C THR A 309 2.21 14.66 1.59
N GLU A 310 2.00 14.86 0.29
CA GLU A 310 0.66 14.86 -0.31
C GLU A 310 -0.02 13.50 -0.20
N PHE A 311 0.73 12.41 -0.45
CA PHE A 311 0.24 11.05 -0.26
C PHE A 311 -0.26 10.85 1.17
N CYS A 312 0.51 11.35 2.15
CA CYS A 312 0.15 11.27 3.54
C CYS A 312 -1.10 12.05 3.88
N TYR A 313 -1.19 13.31 3.44
CA TYR A 313 -2.36 14.13 3.73
C TYR A 313 -3.65 13.55 3.12
N VAL A 314 -3.60 13.17 1.84
CA VAL A 314 -4.76 12.61 1.14
C VAL A 314 -5.23 11.31 1.82
N ASN A 315 -4.30 10.46 2.27
CA ASN A 315 -4.65 9.23 2.97
C ASN A 315 -5.16 9.47 4.39
N VAL A 316 -4.55 10.35 5.19
CA VAL A 316 -5.05 10.64 6.54
C VAL A 316 -6.48 11.18 6.48
N TYR A 317 -6.72 12.23 5.70
CA TYR A 317 -8.05 12.84 5.60
C TYR A 317 -9.04 11.91 4.89
N GLY A 318 -8.59 11.19 3.86
CA GLY A 318 -9.40 10.20 3.14
C GLY A 318 -9.81 9.02 4.03
N SER A 319 -8.91 8.48 4.85
CA SER A 319 -9.19 7.41 5.81
C SER A 319 -10.19 7.86 6.87
N ILE A 320 -10.00 9.05 7.44
CA ILE A 320 -10.95 9.63 8.40
C ILE A 320 -12.33 9.77 7.77
N LEU A 321 -12.42 10.30 6.55
CA LEU A 321 -13.69 10.55 5.88
C LEU A 321 -14.36 9.25 5.40
N PHE A 322 -13.68 8.49 4.54
CA PHE A 322 -14.27 7.38 3.79
C PHE A 322 -14.23 6.05 4.53
N VAL A 323 -13.24 5.82 5.41
CA VAL A 323 -13.14 4.55 6.14
C VAL A 323 -13.80 4.65 7.53
N LEU A 324 -13.75 5.81 8.17
CA LEU A 324 -14.32 5.99 9.51
C LEU A 324 -15.67 6.72 9.49
N ALA A 325 -15.73 7.97 9.02
CA ALA A 325 -16.90 8.83 9.19
C ALA A 325 -18.10 8.38 8.35
N VAL A 326 -17.92 8.16 7.04
CA VAL A 326 -19.04 7.79 6.15
C VAL A 326 -19.71 6.48 6.59
N PRO A 327 -19.00 5.37 6.87
CA PRO A 327 -19.64 4.15 7.35
C PRO A 327 -20.34 4.34 8.71
N LEU A 328 -19.78 5.17 9.60
CA LEU A 328 -20.34 5.43 10.92
C LEU A 328 -21.67 6.20 10.84
N PHE A 329 -21.73 7.25 10.01
CA PHE A 329 -22.89 8.12 9.90
C PHE A 329 -23.88 7.62 8.85
N VAL A 330 -23.43 7.35 7.62
CA VAL A 330 -24.30 6.97 6.50
C VAL A 330 -24.77 5.52 6.60
N GLY A 331 -23.93 4.61 7.10
CA GLY A 331 -24.27 3.20 7.26
C GLY A 331 -25.43 2.92 8.22
N ARG A 332 -25.82 3.90 9.05
CA ARG A 332 -27.00 3.82 9.91
C ARG A 332 -28.31 4.17 9.20
N TYR A 333 -28.25 4.96 8.12
CA TYR A 333 -29.45 5.53 7.45
C TYR A 333 -29.82 4.85 6.13
N LEU A 334 -28.93 4.03 5.54
CA LEU A 334 -29.18 3.32 4.28
C LEU A 334 -29.62 1.86 4.48
N LYS A 335 -30.24 1.54 5.62
CA LYS A 335 -30.83 0.22 5.89
C LYS A 335 -32.25 0.10 5.35
#